data_AF-A0A958UX20-F1
#
_entry.id   AF-A0A958UX20-F1
#
_cell.length_a   1.000
_cell.length_b   1.000
_cell.length_c   1.000
_cell.angle_alpha   90.00
_cell.angle_beta   90.00
_cell.angle_gamma   90.00
#
_symmetry.space_group_name_H-M   'P 1'
#
loop_
_entity.id
_entity.type
_entity.pdbx_description
1 polymer ?
#
loop_
_entity_poly.entity_id
_entity_poly.type
_entity_poly.pdbx_seq_one_letter_code
_entity_poly.pdbx_strand_id
1 'polypeptide(L)'
;ITYTDAKAFANTYNFPMTRTALAFTGTVSAEIKYESEKTDPEVTVLGANENFIQNSGLEIAEGREFTYYDIENNNNVCVVGSDLVKALFENENPIDKTISVRGAKFKIIGTLKSKGATFGNNQDLRVILPIQSARSIFTAPNVNYA
;
A
#
# COMPACT_ATOMS: atom_id res chain seq x y z
N ILE A 1 7.96 12.87 -11.83
CA ILE A 1 9.16 12.09 -12.25
C ILE A 1 8.72 10.73 -12.78
N THR A 2 9.39 10.14 -13.77
CA THR A 2 9.01 8.79 -14.24
C THR A 2 9.45 7.72 -13.24
N TYR A 3 8.87 6.51 -13.31
CA TYR A 3 9.33 5.38 -12.49
C TYR A 3 10.82 5.08 -12.70
N THR A 4 11.29 5.19 -13.94
CA THR A 4 12.70 4.93 -14.28
C THR A 4 13.61 5.95 -13.61
N ASP A 5 13.24 7.22 -13.61
CA ASP A 5 13.99 8.28 -12.92
C ASP A 5 13.97 8.09 -11.40
N ALA A 6 12.80 7.76 -10.84
CA ALA A 6 12.63 7.55 -9.40
C ALA A 6 13.42 6.33 -8.91
N LYS A 7 13.41 5.23 -9.67
CA LYS A 7 14.21 4.02 -9.39
C LYS A 7 15.70 4.28 -9.57
N ALA A 8 16.09 5.01 -10.63
CA ALA A 8 17.48 5.38 -10.84
C ALA A 8 18.00 6.25 -9.70
N PHE A 9 17.21 7.21 -9.23
CA PHE A 9 17.54 8.02 -8.06
C PHE A 9 17.68 7.16 -6.80
N ALA A 10 16.70 6.28 -6.51
CA ALA A 10 16.78 5.40 -5.35
C ALA A 10 18.01 4.47 -5.38
N ASN A 11 18.44 4.03 -6.57
CA ASN A 11 19.61 3.18 -6.74
C ASN A 11 20.93 3.96 -6.71
N THR A 12 20.94 5.22 -7.17
CA THR A 12 22.16 6.05 -7.28
C THR A 12 22.43 6.82 -5.99
N TYR A 13 21.37 7.18 -5.27
CA TYR A 13 21.44 7.89 -4.00
C TYR A 13 21.82 6.92 -2.87
N ASN A 14 23.11 6.61 -2.81
CA ASN A 14 23.69 5.73 -1.81
C ASN A 14 24.55 6.55 -0.84
N PHE A 15 23.89 7.39 -0.04
CA PHE A 15 24.55 8.06 1.09
C PHE A 15 24.55 7.13 2.31
N PRO A 16 25.63 7.09 3.09
CA PRO A 16 25.68 6.24 4.28
C PRO A 16 24.53 6.56 5.22
N MET A 17 23.79 5.51 5.62
CA MET A 17 22.62 5.55 6.52
C MET A 17 21.31 6.13 5.95
N THR A 18 21.20 6.44 4.65
CA THR A 18 19.94 6.92 4.06
C THR A 18 19.12 5.78 3.43
N ARG A 19 17.79 5.79 3.61
CA ARG A 19 16.86 4.86 2.94
C ARG A 19 15.86 5.65 2.11
N THR A 20 15.81 5.38 0.81
CA THR A 20 14.89 6.08 -0.11
C THR A 20 13.54 5.37 -0.14
N ALA A 21 12.49 6.10 0.21
CA ALA A 21 11.12 5.66 -0.03
C ALA A 21 10.71 6.04 -1.46
N LEU A 22 9.94 5.17 -2.09
CA LEU A 22 9.28 5.44 -3.36
C LEU A 22 7.83 5.05 -3.23
N ALA A 23 6.93 5.95 -3.58
CA ALA A 23 5.52 5.63 -3.70
C ALA A 23 4.82 6.39 -4.82
N PHE A 24 3.65 5.90 -5.19
CA PHE A 24 2.71 6.63 -6.03
C PHE A 24 1.28 6.27 -5.64
N THR A 25 0.35 7.17 -5.93
CA THR A 25 -1.09 6.91 -5.80
C THR A 25 -1.60 6.25 -7.06
N GLY A 26 -2.04 4.99 -6.95
CA GLY A 26 -2.65 4.27 -8.07
C GLY A 26 -4.08 4.75 -8.33
N THR A 27 -4.87 4.89 -7.26
CA THR A 27 -6.19 5.52 -7.30
C THR A 27 -6.61 6.00 -5.91
N VAL A 28 -7.50 6.97 -5.85
CA VAL A 28 -8.17 7.40 -4.60
C VAL A 28 -9.56 6.77 -4.46
N SER A 29 -10.00 6.01 -5.48
CA SER A 29 -11.32 5.39 -5.52
C SER A 29 -11.26 3.94 -6.00
N ALA A 30 -10.97 3.02 -5.08
CA ALA A 30 -11.04 1.59 -5.31
C ALA A 30 -12.14 0.93 -4.47
N GLU A 31 -12.90 0.02 -5.09
CA GLU A 31 -13.70 -0.98 -4.38
C GLU A 31 -12.78 -2.16 -4.00
N ILE A 32 -12.71 -2.48 -2.71
CA ILE A 32 -11.96 -3.62 -2.18
C ILE A 32 -12.95 -4.69 -1.77
N LYS A 33 -12.70 -5.93 -2.19
CA LYS A 33 -13.58 -7.07 -1.89
C LYS A 33 -12.91 -8.07 -0.97
N TYR A 34 -13.68 -8.59 -0.03
CA TYR A 34 -13.31 -9.72 0.82
C TYR A 34 -14.51 -10.66 0.90
N GLU A 35 -14.39 -11.86 0.35
CA GLU A 35 -15.51 -12.83 0.27
C GLU A 35 -16.80 -12.21 -0.31
N SER A 36 -17.87 -12.15 0.50
CA SER A 36 -19.16 -11.54 0.14
C SER A 36 -19.22 -10.04 0.45
N GLU A 37 -18.26 -9.52 1.21
CA GLU A 37 -18.17 -8.13 1.65
C GLU A 37 -17.37 -7.29 0.65
N LYS A 38 -17.78 -6.03 0.55
CA LYS A 38 -17.09 -5.04 -0.28
C LYS A 38 -17.16 -3.67 0.37
N THR A 39 -16.11 -2.89 0.19
CA THR A 39 -16.10 -1.50 0.65
C THR A 39 -16.83 -0.58 -0.31
N ASP A 40 -17.23 0.59 0.18
CA ASP A 40 -17.52 1.71 -0.69
C ASP A 40 -16.27 2.09 -1.51
N PRO A 41 -16.45 2.64 -2.74
CA PRO A 41 -15.36 2.89 -3.69
C PRO A 41 -14.47 4.10 -3.34
N GLU A 42 -14.27 4.38 -2.05
CA GLU A 42 -13.46 5.52 -1.54
C GLU A 42 -12.12 5.07 -0.94
N VAL A 43 -11.71 3.82 -1.19
CA VAL A 43 -10.42 3.32 -0.68
C VAL A 43 -9.27 3.82 -1.54
N THR A 44 -8.29 4.46 -0.91
CA THR A 44 -7.07 4.88 -1.59
C THR A 44 -6.10 3.71 -1.75
N VAL A 45 -5.59 3.50 -2.95
CA VAL A 45 -4.57 2.48 -3.24
C VAL A 45 -3.24 3.13 -3.58
N LEU A 46 -2.22 2.79 -2.79
CA LEU A 46 -0.86 3.26 -2.93
C LEU A 46 0.03 2.12 -3.41
N GLY A 47 0.92 2.41 -4.36
CA GLY A 47 2.03 1.53 -4.71
C GLY A 47 3.30 2.05 -4.04
N ALA A 48 3.97 1.24 -3.23
CA ALA A 48 5.13 1.68 -2.46
C ALA A 48 6.25 0.63 -2.39
N ASN A 49 7.46 1.06 -2.05
CA ASN A 49 8.57 0.19 -1.70
C ASN A 49 8.65 -0.11 -0.19
N GLU A 50 9.64 -0.90 0.21
CA GLU A 50 9.80 -1.41 1.57
C GLU A 50 10.06 -0.31 2.61
N ASN A 51 10.65 0.82 2.19
CA ASN A 51 11.02 1.89 3.11
C ASN A 51 9.88 2.91 3.33
N PHE A 52 8.78 2.83 2.58
CA PHE A 52 7.74 3.85 2.59
C PHE A 52 7.00 3.98 3.93
N ILE A 53 6.68 2.86 4.57
CA ILE A 53 5.91 2.84 5.82
C ILE A 53 6.70 3.56 6.92
N GLN A 54 7.98 3.19 7.10
CA GLN A 54 8.87 3.83 8.07
C GLN A 54 9.09 5.31 7.77
N ASN A 55 9.41 5.66 6.51
CA ASN A 55 9.70 7.04 6.12
C ASN A 55 8.46 7.97 6.20
N SER A 56 7.26 7.42 6.04
CA SER A 56 6.00 8.18 6.16
C SER A 56 5.53 8.34 7.61
N GLY A 57 6.31 7.85 8.58
CA GLY A 57 5.96 7.84 10.00
C GLY A 57 4.69 7.02 10.27
N LEU A 58 4.48 5.95 9.51
CA LEU A 58 3.37 5.02 9.71
C LEU A 58 3.85 3.87 10.60
N GLU A 59 2.97 3.40 11.47
CA GLU A 59 3.25 2.27 12.37
C GLU A 59 2.41 1.06 11.97
N ILE A 60 3.02 -0.12 12.02
CA ILE A 60 2.30 -1.39 11.91
C ILE A 60 1.64 -1.69 13.24
N ALA A 61 0.32 -1.95 13.22
CA ALA A 61 -0.41 -2.43 14.38
C ALA A 61 -0.25 -3.95 14.56
N GLU A 62 -0.45 -4.72 13.48
CA GLU A 62 -0.33 -6.17 13.48
C GLU A 62 0.38 -6.67 12.20
N GLY A 63 1.06 -7.81 12.29
CA GLY A 63 1.79 -8.40 11.17
C GLY A 63 3.15 -7.74 10.93
N ARG A 64 3.47 -7.46 9.67
CA ARG A 64 4.77 -6.92 9.25
C ARG A 64 4.65 -5.92 8.10
N GLU A 65 5.68 -5.10 7.95
CA GLU A 65 5.91 -4.27 6.76
C GLU A 65 6.42 -5.11 5.57
N PHE A 66 6.52 -4.46 4.41
CA PHE A 66 7.15 -5.08 3.25
C PHE A 66 8.63 -5.33 3.50
N THR A 67 9.12 -6.47 3.04
CA THR A 67 10.56 -6.72 2.95
C THR A 67 11.06 -6.36 1.57
N TYR A 68 12.38 -6.19 1.44
CA TYR A 68 13.02 -6.05 0.13
C TYR A 68 12.63 -7.18 -0.84
N TYR A 69 12.58 -8.42 -0.35
CA TYR A 69 12.17 -9.58 -1.15
C TYR A 69 10.72 -9.52 -1.63
N ASP A 70 9.79 -8.93 -0.87
CA ASP A 70 8.41 -8.78 -1.32
C ASP A 70 8.31 -7.80 -2.49
N ILE A 71 9.10 -6.73 -2.45
CA ILE A 71 9.14 -5.72 -3.50
C ILE A 71 9.90 -6.21 -4.73
N GLU A 72 11.01 -6.92 -4.54
CA GLU A 72 11.84 -7.44 -5.62
C GLU A 72 11.14 -8.55 -6.41
N ASN A 73 10.54 -9.53 -5.70
CA ASN A 73 9.82 -10.64 -6.32
C ASN A 73 8.38 -10.28 -6.74
N ASN A 74 7.95 -9.05 -6.44
CA ASN A 74 6.59 -8.58 -6.69
C ASN A 74 5.53 -9.53 -6.11
N ASN A 75 5.73 -9.94 -4.85
CA ASN A 75 4.80 -10.84 -4.17
C ASN A 75 3.41 -10.22 -4.09
N ASN A 76 2.36 -11.02 -4.25
CA ASN A 76 0.97 -10.56 -4.14
C ASN A 76 0.56 -10.36 -2.67
N VAL A 77 1.21 -9.42 -2.00
CA VAL A 77 0.99 -9.07 -0.59
C VAL A 77 0.55 -7.62 -0.46
N CYS A 78 -0.13 -7.28 0.64
CA CYS A 78 -0.57 -5.92 0.91
C CYS A 78 -0.53 -5.58 2.39
N VAL A 79 -0.47 -4.27 2.66
CA VAL A 79 -0.63 -3.68 4.00
C VAL A 79 -1.86 -2.80 3.98
N VAL A 80 -2.73 -2.94 4.98
CA VAL A 80 -4.06 -2.29 5.00
C VAL A 80 -4.20 -1.28 6.12
N GLY A 81 -4.97 -0.21 5.88
CA GLY A 81 -5.31 0.79 6.90
C GLY A 81 -6.31 0.27 7.93
N SER A 82 -6.32 0.86 9.12
CA SER A 82 -7.18 0.43 10.24
C SER A 82 -8.68 0.53 9.93
N ASP A 83 -9.11 1.54 9.17
CA ASP A 83 -10.53 1.71 8.86
C ASP A 83 -10.99 0.73 7.77
N LEU A 84 -10.07 0.34 6.87
CA LEU A 84 -10.34 -0.74 5.92
C LEU A 84 -10.55 -2.07 6.65
N VAL A 85 -9.76 -2.35 7.69
CA VAL A 85 -9.92 -3.55 8.51
C VAL A 85 -11.29 -3.55 9.16
N LYS A 86 -11.69 -2.45 9.80
CA LYS A 86 -13.02 -2.34 10.43
C LYS A 86 -14.17 -2.50 9.43
N ALA A 87 -14.00 -2.04 8.19
CA ALA A 87 -15.03 -2.09 7.16
C ALA A 87 -15.22 -3.49 6.54
N LEU A 88 -14.15 -4.30 6.46
CA LEU A 88 -14.18 -5.61 5.79
C LEU A 88 -14.12 -6.80 6.76
N PHE A 89 -13.62 -6.59 7.97
CA PHE A 89 -13.34 -7.64 8.95
C PHE A 89 -14.01 -7.24 10.26
N GLU A 90 -15.28 -7.63 10.43
CA GLU A 90 -16.08 -7.42 11.65
C GLU A 90 -15.57 -8.27 12.82
N ASN A 91 -14.36 -7.96 13.31
CA ASN A 91 -13.62 -8.68 14.38
C ASN A 91 -12.93 -9.98 13.97
N GLU A 92 -12.74 -10.21 12.67
CA GLU A 92 -11.84 -11.26 12.19
C GLU A 92 -10.40 -10.74 12.08
N ASN A 93 -9.40 -11.59 12.34
CA ASN A 93 -8.01 -11.24 12.10
C ASN A 93 -7.76 -11.10 10.59
N PRO A 94 -7.39 -9.91 10.09
CA PRO A 94 -7.16 -9.69 8.67
C PRO A 94 -5.84 -10.28 8.17
N ILE A 95 -4.89 -10.62 9.07
CA ILE A 95 -3.59 -11.17 8.69
C ILE A 95 -3.78 -12.53 8.00
N ASP A 96 -2.98 -12.76 6.97
CA ASP A 96 -3.02 -13.93 6.09
C ASP A 96 -4.29 -14.09 5.24
N LYS A 97 -5.28 -13.20 5.39
CA LYS A 97 -6.46 -13.16 4.54
C LYS A 97 -6.14 -12.54 3.18
N THR A 98 -6.96 -12.86 2.19
CA THR A 98 -6.78 -12.38 0.82
C THR A 98 -7.91 -11.43 0.44
N ILE A 99 -7.55 -10.21 0.04
CA ILE A 99 -8.48 -9.22 -0.52
C ILE A 99 -8.32 -9.13 -2.03
N SER A 100 -9.39 -8.72 -2.71
CA SER A 100 -9.37 -8.44 -4.14
C SER A 100 -9.38 -6.95 -4.39
N VAL A 101 -8.35 -6.46 -5.08
CA VAL A 101 -8.19 -5.07 -5.52
C VAL A 101 -8.24 -5.07 -7.05
N ARG A 102 -9.29 -4.48 -7.63
CA ARG A 102 -9.54 -4.50 -9.10
C ARG A 102 -9.43 -5.90 -9.74
N GLY A 103 -9.87 -6.94 -9.02
CA GLY A 103 -9.85 -8.33 -9.49
C GLY A 103 -8.52 -9.06 -9.28
N ALA A 104 -7.46 -8.37 -8.86
CA ALA A 104 -6.21 -8.99 -8.45
C ALA A 104 -6.25 -9.32 -6.95
N LYS A 105 -5.75 -10.50 -6.59
CA LYS A 105 -5.77 -11.01 -5.21
C LYS A 105 -4.48 -10.68 -4.47
N PHE A 106 -4.59 -10.12 -3.28
CA PHE A 106 -3.47 -9.76 -2.40
C PHE A 106 -3.67 -10.31 -1.01
N LYS A 107 -2.62 -10.93 -0.48
CA LYS A 107 -2.58 -11.44 0.89
C LYS A 107 -2.18 -10.32 1.85
N ILE A 108 -2.98 -10.09 2.88
CA ILE A 108 -2.69 -9.11 3.92
C ILE A 108 -1.57 -9.65 4.81
N ILE A 109 -0.45 -8.92 4.86
CA ILE A 109 0.71 -9.25 5.70
C ILE A 109 0.88 -8.30 6.88
N GLY A 110 0.16 -7.18 6.88
CA GLY A 110 0.19 -6.21 7.96
C GLY A 110 -0.98 -5.23 7.96
N THR A 111 -1.27 -4.70 9.13
CA THR A 111 -2.26 -3.64 9.35
C THR A 111 -1.58 -2.40 9.89
N LEU A 112 -2.07 -1.22 9.53
CA LEU A 112 -1.53 0.04 10.02
C LEU A 112 -2.28 0.45 11.28
N LYS A 113 -1.53 1.02 12.22
CA LYS A 113 -2.10 1.70 13.38
C LYS A 113 -2.87 2.92 12.91
N SER A 114 -4.07 3.11 13.46
CA SER A 114 -4.89 4.29 13.18
C SER A 114 -4.11 5.54 13.55
N LYS A 115 -3.95 6.45 12.59
CA LYS A 115 -3.34 7.76 12.82
C LYS A 115 -4.39 8.85 13.06
N GLY A 116 -5.66 8.50 12.89
CA GLY A 116 -6.79 9.41 13.00
C GLY A 116 -6.96 10.23 11.72
N ALA A 117 -8.20 10.51 11.35
CA ALA A 117 -8.51 11.40 10.24
C ALA A 117 -8.21 12.86 10.68
N THR A 118 -7.07 13.39 10.24
CA THR A 118 -6.84 14.84 10.33
C THR A 118 -7.58 15.50 9.17
N PHE A 119 -8.31 16.60 9.45
CA PHE A 119 -9.17 17.34 8.51
C PHE A 119 -8.79 17.16 7.02
N GLY A 120 -9.60 16.39 6.29
CA GLY A 120 -9.49 16.23 4.83
C GLY A 120 -8.57 15.10 4.33
N ASN A 121 -7.85 14.37 5.18
CA ASN A 121 -7.03 13.22 4.78
C ASN A 121 -7.40 11.98 5.59
N ASN A 122 -8.25 11.12 5.02
CA ASN A 122 -8.50 9.80 5.61
C ASN A 122 -7.34 8.85 5.26
N GLN A 123 -6.26 8.94 6.03
CA GLN A 123 -5.10 8.04 5.88
C GLN A 123 -5.38 6.61 6.35
N ASP A 124 -6.49 6.41 7.06
CA ASP A 124 -6.85 5.13 7.68
C ASP A 124 -7.66 4.23 6.72
N LEU A 125 -8.25 4.79 5.65
CA LEU A 125 -8.94 4.05 4.57
C LEU A 125 -8.06 3.89 3.32
N ARG A 126 -7.04 3.03 3.42
CA ARG A 126 -6.10 2.78 2.33
C ARG A 126 -5.60 1.34 2.25
N VAL A 127 -5.12 0.98 1.06
CA VAL A 127 -4.35 -0.24 0.79
C VAL A 127 -3.00 0.17 0.22
N ILE A 128 -1.93 -0.40 0.77
CA ILE A 128 -0.59 -0.26 0.23
C ILE A 128 -0.21 -1.58 -0.43
N LEU A 129 0.22 -1.50 -1.68
CA LEU A 129 0.67 -2.61 -2.50
C LEU A 129 2.15 -2.43 -2.87
N PRO A 130 2.88 -3.50 -3.22
CA PRO A 130 4.18 -3.39 -3.86
C PRO A 130 4.10 -2.51 -5.10
N ILE A 131 5.08 -1.60 -5.24
CA ILE A 131 5.10 -0.59 -6.30
C ILE A 131 4.94 -1.20 -7.70
N GLN A 132 5.50 -2.38 -7.97
CA GLN A 132 5.39 -3.04 -9.26
C GLN A 132 3.96 -3.58 -9.50
N SER A 133 3.39 -4.30 -8.53
CA SER A 133 2.01 -4.79 -8.55
C SER A 133 1.02 -3.67 -8.79
N ALA A 134 1.16 -2.55 -8.07
CA ALA A 134 0.30 -1.39 -8.26
C ALA A 134 0.41 -0.81 -9.68
N ARG A 135 1.62 -0.73 -10.25
CA ARG A 135 1.83 -0.21 -11.62
C ARG A 135 1.20 -1.09 -12.68
N SER A 136 1.19 -2.40 -12.48
CA SER A 136 0.53 -3.35 -13.39
C SER A 136 -0.99 -3.24 -13.37
N ILE A 137 -1.58 -2.91 -12.21
CA ILE A 137 -3.04 -2.83 -12.04
C ILE A 137 -3.58 -1.44 -12.40
N PHE A 138 -2.84 -0.39 -12.04
CA PHE A 138 -3.25 1.00 -12.21
C PHE A 138 -2.41 1.64 -13.30
N THR A 139 -2.79 1.37 -14.55
CA THR A 139 -2.21 2.04 -15.72
C THR A 139 -2.82 3.43 -15.87
N ALA A 140 -2.12 4.46 -15.41
CA ALA A 140 -2.46 5.85 -15.70
C ALA A 140 -1.36 6.48 -16.58
N PRO A 141 -1.72 7.29 -17.58
CA PRO A 141 -0.73 7.90 -18.48
C PRO A 141 0.21 8.90 -17.78
N ASN A 142 -0.19 9.46 -16.63
CA ASN A 142 0.56 10.49 -15.89
C ASN A 142 0.68 10.15 -14.39
N VAL A 143 1.25 8.98 -14.06
CA VAL A 143 1.53 8.64 -12.65
C VAL A 143 2.64 9.53 -12.12
N ASN A 144 2.36 10.29 -11.05
CA ASN A 144 3.38 11.04 -10.32
C ASN A 144 3.95 10.17 -9.20
N TYR A 145 5.26 9.92 -9.24
CA TYR A 145 5.99 9.20 -8.19
C TYR A 145 6.60 10.23 -7.24
N ALA A 146 6.54 9.95 -5.94
CA ALA A 146 7.06 10.80 -4.87
C ALA A 146 7.97 9.99 -3.93
#